data_AF-A0A964PWA8-F1
#
_entry.id   AF-A0A964PWA8-F1
#
_cell.length_a   1.000
_cell.length_b   1.000
_cell.length_c   1.000
_cell.angle_alpha   90.00
_cell.angle_beta   90.00
_cell.angle_gamma   90.00
#
_symmetry.space_group_name_H-M   'P 1'
#
loop_
_entity.id
_entity.type
_entity.pdbx_description
1 polymer ?
#
loop_
_entity_poly.entity_id
_entity_poly.type
_entity_poly.pdbx_seq_one_letter_code
_entity_poly.pdbx_strand_id
1 'polypeptide(L)'
;MIESLMPMLAGLAVGGLGIAAWFATRRRRDAAAPRRVEAPNSHYASSGAVGRDDRERWGGIDLASLHPINQDEVRRLLSMVEADGVAVLTGKDRVFLDNMTRPRRGA
;
A
#
# COMPACT_ATOMS: atom_id res chain seq x y z
N MET A 1 -47.51 0.86 -49.23
CA MET A 1 -46.30 1.44 -48.61
C MET A 1 -46.14 1.12 -47.11
N ILE A 2 -47.14 0.56 -46.41
CA ILE A 2 -47.06 0.29 -44.96
C ILE A 2 -46.58 -1.15 -44.65
N GLU A 3 -46.78 -2.10 -45.57
CA GLU A 3 -46.44 -3.52 -45.35
C GLU A 3 -44.95 -3.81 -45.16
N SER A 4 -44.05 -3.00 -45.75
CA SER A 4 -42.60 -3.14 -45.60
C SER A 4 -42.03 -2.37 -44.40
N LEU A 5 -42.83 -1.51 -43.76
CA LEU A 5 -42.38 -0.63 -42.67
C LEU A 5 -42.24 -1.40 -41.35
N MET A 6 -43.14 -2.34 -41.08
CA MET A 6 -43.14 -3.14 -39.85
C MET A 6 -41.93 -4.09 -39.70
N PRO A 7 -41.51 -4.88 -40.71
CA PRO A 7 -40.32 -5.72 -40.57
C PRO A 7 -39.03 -4.91 -40.45
N MET A 8 -38.98 -3.71 -41.06
CA MET A 8 -37.84 -2.81 -41.00
C MET A 8 -37.71 -2.16 -39.61
N LEU A 9 -38.83 -1.75 -39.00
CA LEU A 9 -38.87 -1.27 -37.62
C LEU A 9 -38.54 -2.38 -36.61
N ALA A 10 -39.01 -3.61 -36.86
CA ALA A 10 -38.66 -4.77 -36.02
C ALA A 10 -37.15 -5.06 -36.07
N GLY A 11 -36.53 -5.00 -37.25
CA GLY A 11 -35.08 -5.15 -37.41
C GLY A 11 -34.28 -4.07 -36.69
N LEU A 12 -34.72 -2.81 -36.77
CA LEU A 12 -34.09 -1.69 -36.04
C LEU A 12 -34.26 -1.81 -34.53
N ALA A 13 -35.41 -2.28 -34.05
CA ALA A 13 -35.65 -2.51 -32.63
C ALA A 13 -34.74 -3.63 -32.08
N VAL A 14 -34.63 -4.75 -32.79
CA VAL A 14 -33.76 -5.88 -32.39
C VAL A 14 -32.29 -5.47 -32.44
N GLY A 15 -31.86 -4.77 -33.49
CA GLY A 15 -30.49 -4.24 -33.61
C GLY A 15 -30.16 -3.25 -32.51
N GLY A 16 -31.07 -2.32 -32.20
CA GLY A 16 -30.92 -1.32 -31.13
C GLY A 16 -30.82 -1.96 -29.75
N LEU A 17 -31.65 -2.96 -29.45
CA LEU A 17 -31.60 -3.72 -28.19
C LEU A 17 -30.27 -4.48 -28.05
N GLY A 18 -29.77 -5.09 -29.13
CA GLY A 18 -28.47 -5.76 -29.13
C GLY A 18 -27.30 -4.82 -28.83
N ILE A 19 -27.28 -3.65 -29.48
CA ILE A 19 -26.24 -2.62 -29.26
C ILE A 19 -26.30 -2.08 -27.82
N ALA A 20 -27.51 -1.79 -27.31
CA ALA A 20 -27.70 -1.31 -25.94
C ALA A 20 -27.22 -2.34 -24.89
N ALA A 21 -27.53 -3.62 -25.09
CA ALA A 21 -27.06 -4.69 -24.22
C ALA A 21 -25.53 -4.84 -24.25
N TRP A 22 -24.90 -4.71 -25.42
CA TRP A 22 -23.45 -4.74 -25.55
C TRP A 22 -22.78 -3.57 -24.81
N PHE A 23 -23.28 -2.35 -24.98
CA PHE A 23 -22.76 -1.19 -24.25
C PHE A 23 -22.95 -1.32 -22.74
N ALA A 24 -24.11 -1.83 -22.28
CA ALA A 24 -24.38 -2.03 -20.87
C ALA A 24 -23.42 -3.07 -20.25
N THR A 25 -23.17 -4.19 -20.94
CA THR A 25 -22.25 -5.22 -20.45
C THR A 25 -20.79 -4.76 -20.48
N ARG A 26 -20.38 -3.98 -21.49
CA ARG A 26 -19.04 -3.37 -21.55
C ARG A 26 -18.82 -2.39 -20.40
N ARG A 27 -19.77 -1.48 -20.17
CA ARG A 27 -19.68 -0.48 -19.09
C ARG A 27 -19.65 -1.12 -17.69
N ARG A 28 -20.35 -2.25 -17.51
CA ARG A 28 -20.27 -3.06 -16.27
C ARG A 28 -18.90 -3.70 -16.10
N ARG A 29 -18.26 -4.17 -17.16
CA ARG A 29 -16.89 -4.70 -17.11
C ARG A 29 -15.87 -3.62 -16.77
N ASP A 30 -16.02 -2.43 -17.35
CA ASP A 30 -15.11 -1.29 -17.07
C ASP A 30 -15.30 -0.74 -15.64
N ALA A 31 -16.53 -0.78 -15.11
CA ALA A 31 -16.81 -0.41 -13.72
C ALA A 31 -16.38 -1.48 -12.70
N ALA A 32 -16.31 -2.74 -13.13
CA ALA A 32 -15.81 -3.87 -12.32
C ALA A 32 -14.29 -4.09 -12.49
N ALA A 33 -13.63 -3.33 -13.36
CA ALA A 33 -12.18 -3.29 -13.39
C ALA A 33 -11.72 -2.74 -12.03
N PRO A 34 -10.91 -3.51 -11.26
CA PRO A 34 -10.45 -3.04 -9.97
C PRO A 34 -9.76 -1.70 -10.20
N ARG A 35 -10.24 -0.64 -9.51
CA ARG A 35 -9.49 0.62 -9.42
C ARG A 35 -8.07 0.21 -9.09
N ARG A 36 -7.13 0.49 -10.00
CA ARG A 36 -5.71 0.38 -9.70
C ARG A 36 -5.46 1.42 -8.62
N VAL A 37 -5.62 1.01 -7.37
CA VAL A 37 -5.13 1.75 -6.22
C VAL A 37 -3.62 1.76 -6.45
N GLU A 38 -3.09 2.95 -6.70
CA GLU A 38 -1.64 3.14 -6.78
C GLU A 38 -1.01 2.43 -5.59
N ALA A 39 0.06 1.66 -5.84
CA ALA A 39 0.75 0.95 -4.78
C ALA A 39 1.12 1.97 -3.68
N PRO A 40 1.08 1.56 -2.39
CA PRO A 40 1.43 2.45 -1.30
C PRO A 40 2.76 3.14 -1.59
N ASN A 41 2.92 4.43 -1.24
CA ASN A 41 4.13 5.20 -1.53
C ASN A 41 5.44 4.54 -1.07
N SER A 42 5.38 3.60 -0.12
CA SER A 42 6.52 2.75 0.26
C SER A 42 7.12 1.96 -0.91
N HIS A 43 6.36 1.74 -1.98
CA HIS A 43 6.80 1.03 -3.17
C HIS A 43 7.73 1.87 -4.07
N TYR A 44 7.72 3.19 -3.93
CA TYR A 44 8.59 4.13 -4.67
C TYR A 44 9.70 4.72 -3.81
N ALA A 45 9.73 4.40 -2.51
CA ALA A 45 10.78 4.86 -1.63
C ALA A 45 12.11 4.20 -2.03
N SER A 46 13.11 5.02 -2.33
CA SER A 46 14.49 4.53 -2.52
C SER A 46 14.99 3.90 -1.22
N SER A 47 15.88 2.91 -1.32
CA SER A 47 16.49 2.26 -0.14
C SER A 47 17.14 3.26 0.81
N GLY A 48 17.70 4.36 0.28
CA GLY A 48 18.25 5.46 1.07
C GLY A 48 17.19 6.29 1.81
N ALA A 49 16.03 6.55 1.19
CA ALA A 49 14.93 7.23 1.85
C ALA A 49 14.34 6.40 3.00
N VAL A 50 14.15 5.09 2.78
CA VAL A 50 13.68 4.15 3.81
C VAL A 50 14.66 4.10 4.99
N GLY A 51 15.96 4.05 4.72
CA GLY A 51 16.99 4.04 5.78
C GLY A 51 17.02 5.34 6.59
N ARG A 52 16.74 6.49 5.97
CA ARG A 52 16.64 7.77 6.68
C ARG A 52 15.43 7.80 7.61
N ASP A 53 14.27 7.38 7.11
CA ASP A 53 13.03 7.32 7.89
C ASP A 53 13.15 6.33 9.05
N ASP A 54 13.80 5.18 8.84
CA ASP A 54 14.08 4.20 9.90
C ASP A 54 14.99 4.78 10.99
N ARG A 55 16.08 5.46 10.60
CA ARG A 55 16.99 6.13 11.56
C ARG A 55 16.26 7.20 12.36
N GLU A 56 15.47 8.05 11.71
CA GLU A 56 14.70 9.10 12.37
C GLU A 56 13.67 8.52 13.35
N ARG A 57 12.97 7.46 12.93
CA ARG A 57 11.99 6.75 13.77
C ARG A 57 12.63 6.17 15.03
N TRP A 58 13.74 5.46 14.91
CA TRP A 58 14.42 4.84 16.07
C TRP A 58 15.17 5.86 16.92
N GLY A 59 15.57 7.01 16.37
CA GLY A 59 16.17 8.11 17.13
C GLY A 59 15.24 8.69 18.21
N GLY A 60 13.92 8.49 18.08
CA GLY A 60 12.91 8.91 19.06
C GLY A 60 12.66 7.93 20.22
N ILE A 61 13.39 6.82 20.33
CA ILE A 61 13.22 5.85 21.42
C ILE A 61 13.66 6.48 22.75
N ASP A 62 12.74 6.58 23.72
CA ASP A 62 13.08 6.99 25.09
C ASP A 62 13.77 5.85 25.85
N LEU A 63 15.10 5.84 25.79
CA LEU A 63 15.93 4.86 26.48
C LEU A 63 15.68 4.82 28.00
N ALA A 64 15.35 5.95 28.63
CA ALA A 64 15.20 5.99 30.09
C ALA A 64 13.99 5.17 30.57
N SER A 65 12.97 5.04 29.73
CA SER A 65 11.77 4.23 30.01
C SER A 65 11.97 2.72 29.83
N LEU A 66 13.05 2.30 29.16
CA LEU A 66 13.27 0.88 28.85
C LEU A 66 13.92 0.13 30.02
N HIS A 67 13.67 -1.17 30.11
CA HIS A 67 14.38 -2.05 31.03
C HIS A 67 15.90 -2.03 30.72
N PRO A 68 16.81 -2.06 31.72
CA PRO A 68 18.26 -1.91 31.49
C PRO A 68 18.84 -2.82 30.39
N ILE A 69 18.42 -4.09 30.35
CA ILE A 69 18.83 -5.03 29.30
C ILE A 69 18.47 -4.56 27.88
N ASN A 70 17.30 -3.94 27.72
CA ASN A 70 16.87 -3.42 26.43
C ASN A 70 17.56 -2.08 26.12
N GLN A 71 17.88 -1.28 27.14
CA GLN A 71 18.63 -0.03 26.93
C GLN A 71 19.99 -0.31 26.30
N ASP A 72 20.73 -1.28 26.85
CA ASP A 72 22.07 -1.60 26.36
C ASP A 72 22.02 -2.17 24.95
N GLU A 73 21.04 -3.02 24.66
CA GLU A 73 20.86 -3.57 23.31
C GLU A 73 20.43 -2.49 22.30
N VAL A 74 19.48 -1.63 22.65
CA VAL A 74 19.08 -0.51 21.78
C VAL A 74 20.26 0.43 21.54
N ARG A 75 21.05 0.77 22.57
CA ARG A 75 22.27 1.59 22.40
C ARG A 75 23.27 0.95 21.44
N ARG A 76 23.50 -0.35 21.58
CA ARG A 76 24.39 -1.12 20.69
C ARG A 76 23.89 -1.10 19.25
N LEU A 77 22.61 -1.33 19.02
CA LEU A 77 22.05 -1.35 17.66
C LEU A 77 22.03 0.04 17.04
N LEU A 78 21.71 1.08 17.81
CA LEU A 78 21.76 2.46 17.34
C LEU A 78 23.20 2.90 17.00
N SER A 79 24.21 2.47 17.77
CA SER A 79 25.60 2.78 17.44
C SER A 79 26.07 2.11 16.15
N MET A 80 25.63 0.87 15.88
CA MET A 80 25.86 0.20 14.59
C MET A 80 25.18 0.96 13.44
N VAL A 81 23.95 1.44 13.64
CA VAL A 81 23.25 2.25 12.63
C VAL A 81 23.95 3.57 12.36
N GLU A 82 24.49 4.24 13.38
CA GLU A 82 25.25 5.49 13.21
C GLU A 82 26.56 5.26 12.45
N ALA A 83 27.30 4.20 12.77
CA ALA A 83 28.59 3.89 12.16
C ALA A 83 28.46 3.37 10.71
N ASP A 84 27.60 2.37 10.49
CA ASP A 84 27.57 1.57 9.26
C ASP A 84 26.25 1.72 8.47
N GLY A 85 25.29 2.46 9.00
CA GLY A 85 23.97 2.67 8.39
C GLY A 85 22.98 1.53 8.66
N VAL A 86 21.72 1.75 8.26
CA VAL A 86 20.60 0.81 8.53
C VAL A 86 20.77 -0.55 7.85
N ALA A 87 21.58 -0.63 6.79
CA ALA A 87 21.81 -1.86 6.03
C ALA A 87 22.52 -2.97 6.85
N VAL A 88 23.28 -2.59 7.90
CA VAL A 88 23.99 -3.55 8.76
C VAL A 88 23.05 -4.34 9.67
N LEU A 89 21.85 -3.80 9.94
CA LEU A 89 20.88 -4.44 10.82
C LEU A 89 20.19 -5.62 10.13
N THR A 90 20.09 -6.73 10.86
CA THR A 90 19.30 -7.87 10.42
C THR A 90 17.80 -7.55 10.50
N GLY A 91 16.96 -8.32 9.80
CA GLY A 91 15.51 -8.17 9.91
C GLY A 91 14.99 -8.31 11.35
N LYS A 92 15.65 -9.12 12.19
CA LYS A 92 15.29 -9.28 13.61
C LYS A 92 15.61 -8.03 14.42
N ASP A 93 16.76 -7.42 14.19
CA ASP A 93 17.19 -6.21 14.90
C ASP A 93 16.26 -5.04 14.58
N ARG A 94 15.86 -4.92 13.31
CA ARG A 94 14.88 -3.90 12.88
C ARG A 94 13.54 -4.09 13.58
N VAL A 95 13.03 -5.33 13.65
CA VAL A 95 11.79 -5.64 14.36
C VAL A 95 11.92 -5.35 15.85
N PHE A 96 13.07 -5.64 16.46
CA PHE A 96 13.34 -5.31 17.86
C PHE A 96 13.27 -3.79 18.10
N LEU A 97 13.96 -2.98 17.30
CA LEU A 97 13.91 -1.51 17.39
C LEU A 97 12.50 -0.96 17.12
N ASP A 98 11.79 -1.52 16.14
CA ASP A 98 10.40 -1.15 15.85
C ASP A 98 9.48 -1.41 17.06
N ASN A 99 9.68 -2.53 17.77
CA ASN A 99 8.93 -2.82 18.99
C ASN A 99 9.22 -1.81 20.11
N MET A 100 10.42 -1.25 20.18
CA MET A 100 10.80 -0.23 21.18
C MET A 100 10.29 1.17 20.80
N THR A 101 10.04 1.45 19.52
CA THR A 101 9.42 2.72 19.09
C THR A 101 7.91 2.80 19.31
N ARG A 102 7.22 1.67 19.46
CA ARG A 102 5.79 1.69 19.75
C ARG A 102 5.59 2.03 21.23
N PRO A 103 4.88 3.13 21.56
CA PRO A 103 4.46 3.36 22.93
C PRO A 103 3.64 2.15 23.36
N ARG A 104 4.03 1.50 24.46
CA ARG A 104 3.21 0.45 25.07
C ARG A 104 1.95 1.13 25.59
N ARG A 105 0.93 1.26 24.75
CA ARG A 105 -0.38 1.75 25.17
C ARG A 105 -0.94 0.74 26.17
N GLY A 106 -0.97 1.12 27.44
CA GLY A 106 -1.61 0.37 28.52
C GLY A 106 -0.65 -0.01 29.64
N ALA A 107 -0.60 0.84 30.66
CA ALA A 107 -0.54 0.47 32.07
C ALA A 107 -1.50 1.41 32.81
#